data_AF-A0A059D9L4-F1
#
_entry.id   AF-A0A059D9L4-F1
#
_cell.length_a   1.000
_cell.length_b   1.000
_cell.length_c   1.000
_cell.angle_alpha   90.00
_cell.angle_beta   90.00
_cell.angle_gamma   90.00
#
_symmetry.space_group_name_H-M   'P 1'
#
loop_
_entity.id
_entity.type
_entity.pdbx_description
1 polymer ?
#
loop_
_entity_poly.entity_id
_entity_poly.type
_entity_poly.pdbx_seq_one_letter_code
_entity_poly.pdbx_strand_id
1 'polypeptide(L)'
;MPELRRGVRRGRAPLARKRSGPPPTPPPPRGRPEPPAAAAGNNYVKTRAAVARERARGGVGRKRELGADEPATRKKARRGRAGVASEREGEAGAGEGDKEEVELEAMGDESGGLSANKAGGQEEEGSTAPFPERVQVGGSPTYKIDKKLGKGGFGQVFLGRRISGGSDRTTGPGAIEVALKFEHRNSKGCNYGPPYEWQVYNALGGSYGVPKVHYKGRQGEYYVMVMDMLGPSLWDVWNTSGQAMSSEMVACIAVESLSILEKMHAKGYVHGDVKPENFLLGQPSTQQEKKLFLVDLGLATKWKDGSSGRHVEYDQRPDMFRGTVRYASVHAHLGRTASRRDDLESLAYTLIFLHRGRLPWQGYQGDNKSFLVCKKKMATSPEMLCCFCPPPLKQFLEVVVNMKFDEEPNYSKLISLFDGLIGPNPSVRPINTDGAQKVGQKRGRLNVEEEDDGQPKKKVRLGVPATQWISIYNARLPMKQRYHYNVADARLGQHVERGIADGLLISCVASSSNLWALIMDAGTGFSSQVYELSPFFLHKEWIMEQWEKNYYISSVAGCNNGSSLVVMSKGTQYTQQSYKVSESFPFKWINKKWREGFHVTSMATAGSRWGIVMSRNAGFSDQVEPY
;
A
#
# COMPACT_ATOMS: atom_id res chain seq x y z
N MET A 1 -36.29 53.33 27.58
CA MET A 1 -37.21 54.37 27.08
C MET A 1 -36.48 55.21 26.04
N PRO A 2 -37.16 55.92 25.13
CA PRO A 2 -38.53 55.72 24.60
C PRO A 2 -38.47 55.34 23.08
N GLU A 3 -39.19 54.32 22.61
CA GLU A 3 -40.54 54.35 22.00
C GLU A 3 -40.58 54.66 20.48
N LEU A 4 -41.67 54.44 19.72
CA LEU A 4 -42.57 53.26 19.54
C LEU A 4 -43.66 53.60 18.49
N ARG A 5 -44.04 52.64 17.63
CA ARG A 5 -45.41 52.38 17.07
C ARG A 5 -45.33 51.14 16.15
N ARG A 6 -45.99 50.00 16.47
CA ARG A 6 -47.42 49.62 16.26
C ARG A 6 -47.81 49.57 14.78
N GLY A 7 -48.37 48.50 14.20
CA GLY A 7 -48.79 47.16 14.69
C GLY A 7 -48.93 46.17 13.49
N VAL A 8 -49.73 45.09 13.45
CA VAL A 8 -50.70 44.46 14.40
C VAL A 8 -50.57 42.91 14.32
N ARG A 9 -51.64 42.10 14.11
CA ARG A 9 -51.62 40.60 14.06
C ARG A 9 -52.88 40.00 13.39
N ARG A 10 -52.75 38.82 12.75
CA ARG A 10 -53.61 37.59 12.76
C ARG A 10 -53.53 36.81 11.40
N GLY A 11 -53.67 35.48 11.32
CA GLY A 11 -53.64 34.46 12.38
C GLY A 11 -54.31 33.11 12.08
N ARG A 12 -53.51 32.05 11.82
CA ARG A 12 -53.82 30.58 11.87
C ARG A 12 -54.85 29.99 10.87
N ALA A 13 -54.80 28.65 10.76
CA ALA A 13 -55.58 27.79 9.85
C ALA A 13 -56.34 26.69 10.63
N PRO A 14 -57.17 25.86 9.95
CA PRO A 14 -57.47 24.50 10.44
C PRO A 14 -57.34 23.39 9.36
N LEU A 15 -57.32 22.13 9.82
CA LEU A 15 -57.29 20.89 9.02
C LEU A 15 -58.71 20.32 8.82
N ALA A 16 -58.94 19.55 7.74
CA ALA A 16 -60.15 18.73 7.57
C ALA A 16 -59.87 17.34 6.93
N ARG A 17 -60.63 16.34 7.42
CA ARG A 17 -60.46 14.88 7.30
C ARG A 17 -60.49 14.26 5.88
N LYS A 18 -59.92 13.05 5.79
CA LYS A 18 -60.06 12.08 4.67
C LYS A 18 -61.51 11.60 4.48
N ARG A 19 -61.86 11.23 3.23
CA ARG A 19 -62.73 10.08 2.89
C ARG A 19 -62.09 9.27 1.76
N SER A 20 -62.55 8.03 1.56
CA SER A 20 -61.85 6.98 0.82
C SER A 20 -62.47 6.65 -0.55
N GLY A 21 -61.61 6.40 -1.54
CA GLY A 21 -61.92 5.72 -2.80
C GLY A 21 -60.69 4.95 -3.29
N PRO A 22 -60.84 3.84 -4.04
CA PRO A 22 -59.71 3.03 -4.50
C PRO A 22 -58.97 3.70 -5.67
N PRO A 23 -57.62 3.62 -5.74
CA PRO A 23 -56.86 4.08 -6.90
C PRO A 23 -56.98 3.09 -8.09
N PRO A 24 -56.86 3.56 -9.34
CA PRO A 24 -56.95 2.72 -10.53
C PRO A 24 -55.70 1.86 -10.75
N THR A 25 -55.88 0.76 -11.49
CA THR A 25 -54.81 -0.19 -11.85
C THR A 25 -53.91 0.35 -12.98
N PRO A 26 -52.58 0.11 -12.94
CA PRO A 26 -51.68 0.46 -14.03
C PRO A 26 -51.76 -0.54 -15.21
N PRO A 27 -51.44 -0.12 -16.45
CA PRO A 27 -51.45 -0.99 -17.62
C PRO A 27 -50.26 -1.97 -17.66
N PRO A 28 -50.36 -3.10 -18.40
CA PRO A 28 -49.30 -4.10 -18.47
C PRO A 28 -48.05 -3.62 -19.24
N PRO A 29 -46.85 -4.11 -18.90
CA PRO A 29 -45.61 -3.72 -19.56
C PRO A 29 -45.52 -4.24 -21.00
N ARG A 30 -45.03 -3.40 -21.92
CA ARG A 30 -44.75 -3.81 -23.31
C ARG A 30 -43.48 -4.68 -23.37
N GLY A 31 -43.42 -5.55 -24.39
CA GLY A 31 -42.40 -6.58 -24.54
C GLY A 31 -40.97 -6.06 -24.75
N ARG A 32 -40.00 -6.96 -24.52
CA ARG A 32 -38.58 -6.71 -24.81
C ARG A 32 -38.34 -6.65 -26.33
N PRO A 33 -37.45 -5.76 -26.83
CA PRO A 33 -36.82 -5.97 -28.12
C PRO A 33 -35.80 -7.13 -28.03
N GLU A 34 -35.69 -7.92 -29.10
CA GLU A 34 -34.68 -8.97 -29.22
C GLU A 34 -33.31 -8.40 -29.64
N PRO A 35 -32.19 -9.05 -29.29
CA PRO A 35 -30.86 -8.64 -29.74
C PRO A 35 -30.60 -9.04 -31.20
N PRO A 36 -29.98 -8.18 -32.03
CA PRO A 36 -29.60 -8.54 -33.39
C PRO A 36 -28.48 -9.60 -33.44
N ALA A 37 -28.46 -10.37 -34.53
CA ALA A 37 -27.61 -11.55 -34.68
C ALA A 37 -26.10 -11.24 -34.77
N ALA A 38 -25.29 -12.26 -34.46
CA ALA A 38 -23.83 -12.14 -34.41
C ALA A 38 -23.18 -12.02 -35.79
N ALA A 39 -22.41 -10.95 -36.01
CA ALA A 39 -21.43 -10.84 -37.08
C ALA A 39 -20.01 -10.86 -36.47
N ALA A 40 -19.21 -11.87 -36.78
CA ALA A 40 -17.87 -12.03 -36.22
C ALA A 40 -16.85 -11.13 -36.95
N GLY A 41 -16.39 -10.07 -36.28
CA GLY A 41 -15.46 -9.06 -36.84
C GLY A 41 -14.25 -8.76 -35.93
N ASN A 42 -13.58 -9.80 -35.42
CA ASN A 42 -12.63 -9.67 -34.30
C ASN A 42 -11.22 -9.18 -34.73
N ASN A 43 -11.11 -7.92 -35.17
CA ASN A 43 -9.85 -7.28 -35.56
C ASN A 43 -9.06 -6.75 -34.34
N TYR A 44 -8.54 -7.66 -33.51
CA TYR A 44 -7.58 -7.31 -32.45
C TYR A 44 -6.13 -7.36 -32.94
N VAL A 45 -5.42 -6.24 -32.83
CA VAL A 45 -4.00 -6.13 -33.20
C VAL A 45 -3.14 -6.98 -32.25
N LYS A 46 -2.39 -7.94 -32.81
CA LYS A 46 -1.52 -8.87 -32.05
C LYS A 46 -0.43 -8.10 -31.29
N THR A 47 -0.30 -8.35 -29.98
CA THR A 47 0.78 -7.79 -29.16
C THR A 47 2.12 -8.49 -29.42
N ARG A 48 3.23 -7.74 -29.34
CA ARG A 48 4.57 -8.20 -29.76
C ARG A 48 5.11 -9.47 -29.07
N ALA A 49 4.58 -9.84 -27.90
CA ALA A 49 5.00 -11.04 -27.16
C ALA A 49 4.73 -12.35 -27.92
N ALA A 50 3.72 -12.41 -28.80
CA ALA A 50 3.41 -13.62 -29.57
C ALA A 50 4.46 -13.93 -30.64
N VAL A 51 4.96 -12.90 -31.33
CA VAL A 51 5.86 -13.03 -32.50
C VAL A 51 7.23 -13.58 -32.13
N ALA A 52 7.67 -13.40 -30.87
CA ALA A 52 8.94 -13.92 -30.38
C ALA A 52 8.98 -15.46 -30.23
N ARG A 53 7.83 -16.13 -30.04
CA ARG A 53 7.78 -17.59 -29.79
C ARG A 53 7.66 -18.45 -31.05
N GLU A 54 7.18 -17.90 -32.18
CA GLU A 54 7.12 -18.66 -33.44
C GLU A 54 8.51 -18.85 -34.08
N ARG A 55 9.40 -17.85 -33.97
CA ARG A 55 10.78 -17.93 -34.50
C ARG A 55 11.65 -19.01 -33.84
N ALA A 56 11.26 -19.55 -32.69
CA ALA A 56 12.00 -20.58 -31.96
C ALA A 56 11.56 -22.02 -32.28
N ARG A 57 10.64 -22.25 -33.24
CA ARG A 57 10.08 -23.59 -33.54
C ARG A 57 10.21 -24.03 -35.01
N GLY A 58 10.63 -23.16 -35.93
CA GLY A 58 10.90 -23.54 -37.32
C GLY A 58 12.37 -23.89 -37.55
N GLY A 59 12.76 -25.17 -37.45
CA GLY A 59 14.18 -25.55 -37.54
C GLY A 59 14.51 -27.04 -37.53
N VAL A 60 13.72 -27.91 -38.17
CA VAL A 60 14.00 -29.37 -38.20
C VAL A 60 14.65 -29.81 -39.52
N GLY A 61 15.98 -29.89 -39.50
CA GLY A 61 16.78 -31.00 -40.02
C GLY A 61 17.07 -31.14 -41.53
N ARG A 62 18.36 -31.42 -41.85
CA ARG A 62 18.76 -32.42 -42.87
C ARG A 62 20.25 -32.86 -42.78
N LYS A 63 20.46 -34.09 -42.25
CA LYS A 63 21.43 -35.15 -42.61
C LYS A 63 22.97 -34.90 -42.72
N ARG A 64 23.70 -36.02 -42.52
CA ARG A 64 25.12 -36.37 -42.89
C ARG A 64 26.24 -35.83 -42.00
N GLU A 65 27.34 -36.57 -41.74
CA GLU A 65 27.65 -38.04 -41.78
C GLU A 65 29.00 -38.27 -41.03
N LEU A 66 29.38 -39.52 -40.69
CA LEU A 66 30.65 -39.94 -40.02
C LEU A 66 30.81 -39.52 -38.52
N GLY A 67 31.58 -40.19 -37.64
CA GLY A 67 32.19 -41.54 -37.69
C GLY A 67 33.37 -41.74 -36.70
N ALA A 68 33.30 -42.76 -35.81
CA ALA A 68 34.34 -43.23 -34.85
C ALA A 68 34.85 -42.21 -33.78
N ASP A 69 35.48 -42.57 -32.64
CA ASP A 69 35.96 -43.87 -32.11
C ASP A 69 35.91 -43.94 -30.55
N GLU A 70 36.34 -45.06 -29.94
CA GLU A 70 36.36 -45.35 -28.47
C GLU A 70 37.79 -45.18 -27.83
N PRO A 71 38.10 -45.56 -26.55
CA PRO A 71 37.60 -45.01 -25.27
C PRO A 71 38.72 -44.83 -24.18
N ALA A 72 38.33 -44.88 -22.89
CA ALA A 72 39.14 -45.16 -21.68
C ALA A 72 39.93 -43.98 -21.03
N THR A 73 40.36 -44.00 -19.75
CA THR A 73 40.49 -45.09 -18.74
C THR A 73 39.98 -44.70 -17.32
N ARG A 74 39.90 -45.69 -16.41
CA ARG A 74 39.55 -45.56 -14.97
C ARG A 74 40.78 -45.44 -14.05
N LYS A 75 40.64 -44.74 -12.91
CA LYS A 75 41.03 -45.13 -11.51
C LYS A 75 40.49 -44.06 -10.54
N LYS A 76 39.63 -44.36 -9.53
CA LYS A 76 39.88 -45.05 -8.23
C LYS A 76 41.00 -44.39 -7.41
N ALA A 77 40.70 -43.54 -6.41
CA ALA A 77 40.29 -43.83 -5.01
C ALA A 77 41.44 -43.39 -4.03
N ARG A 78 41.40 -43.42 -2.67
CA ARG A 78 40.62 -44.22 -1.70
C ARG A 78 40.83 -43.76 -0.21
N ARG A 79 39.75 -43.53 0.59
CA ARG A 79 39.69 -43.52 2.10
C ARG A 79 40.59 -42.49 2.83
N GLY A 80 40.46 -42.17 4.13
CA GLY A 80 39.56 -42.55 5.26
C GLY A 80 40.20 -42.06 6.60
N ARG A 81 39.65 -42.22 7.83
CA ARG A 81 38.39 -42.81 8.34
C ARG A 81 38.17 -42.44 9.83
N ALA A 82 37.01 -41.84 10.16
CA ALA A 82 36.22 -41.86 11.42
C ALA A 82 36.88 -41.70 12.83
N GLY A 83 36.31 -40.78 13.63
CA GLY A 83 36.48 -40.61 15.09
C GLY A 83 35.11 -40.28 15.74
N VAL A 84 34.89 -40.62 17.02
CA VAL A 84 33.54 -40.71 17.66
C VAL A 84 33.57 -40.41 19.18
N ALA A 85 32.45 -39.88 19.73
CA ALA A 85 32.16 -39.60 21.15
C ALA A 85 33.01 -38.47 21.80
N SER A 86 32.68 -37.87 22.97
CA SER A 86 31.65 -38.12 24.00
C SER A 86 31.11 -36.82 24.63
N GLU A 87 30.01 -36.90 25.39
CA GLU A 87 29.44 -35.84 26.25
C GLU A 87 30.22 -35.65 27.57
N ARG A 88 30.16 -34.43 28.18
CA ARG A 88 29.77 -34.19 29.60
C ARG A 88 29.72 -32.69 30.01
N GLU A 89 29.19 -32.46 31.21
CA GLU A 89 28.88 -31.17 31.85
C GLU A 89 30.04 -30.64 32.73
N GLY A 90 29.98 -29.38 33.20
CA GLY A 90 30.90 -28.88 34.25
C GLY A 90 30.92 -27.36 34.46
N GLU A 91 30.76 -26.92 35.71
CA GLU A 91 30.45 -25.57 36.19
C GLU A 91 31.54 -24.47 36.09
N ALA A 92 31.06 -23.22 36.10
CA ALA A 92 31.51 -22.03 36.83
C ALA A 92 33.02 -21.68 37.04
N GLY A 93 33.35 -20.42 36.71
CA GLY A 93 34.51 -19.70 37.23
C GLY A 93 34.36 -18.19 36.96
N ALA A 94 34.67 -17.35 37.95
CA ALA A 94 34.62 -15.89 37.82
C ALA A 94 36.04 -15.31 37.64
N GLY A 95 36.16 -14.19 36.92
CA GLY A 95 37.42 -13.48 36.68
C GLY A 95 37.14 -12.06 36.22
N GLU A 96 37.92 -11.11 36.72
CA GLU A 96 37.66 -9.67 36.60
C GLU A 96 37.95 -9.12 35.20
N GLY A 97 37.27 -8.01 34.90
CA GLY A 97 37.28 -7.39 33.58
C GLY A 97 38.58 -6.71 33.18
N ASP A 98 38.60 -6.34 31.90
CA ASP A 98 39.56 -5.42 31.33
C ASP A 98 38.83 -4.25 30.64
N LYS A 99 39.55 -3.15 30.40
CA LYS A 99 39.02 -1.97 29.71
C LYS A 99 39.55 -1.89 28.29
N GLU A 100 38.74 -2.24 27.30
CA GLU A 100 39.03 -1.89 25.92
C GLU A 100 38.29 -0.61 25.51
N GLU A 101 39.06 0.40 25.10
CA GLU A 101 38.54 1.61 24.46
C GLU A 101 38.13 1.25 23.03
N VAL A 102 36.82 1.13 22.79
CA VAL A 102 36.31 0.87 21.43
C VAL A 102 36.38 2.15 20.61
N GLU A 103 37.40 2.25 19.75
CA GLU A 103 37.45 3.29 18.72
C GLU A 103 36.18 3.25 17.86
N LEU A 104 35.50 4.39 17.75
CA LEU A 104 34.29 4.54 16.94
C LEU A 104 34.67 4.66 15.46
N GLU A 105 35.02 3.54 14.83
CA GLU A 105 35.17 3.47 13.37
C GLU A 105 33.89 3.96 12.69
N ALA A 106 34.03 5.00 11.86
CA ALA A 106 32.93 5.66 11.19
C ALA A 106 32.41 4.84 9.99
N MET A 107 31.65 3.77 10.26
CA MET A 107 30.90 3.05 9.24
C MET A 107 29.81 3.95 8.62
N GLY A 108 30.14 4.58 7.50
CA GLY A 108 29.17 5.31 6.68
C GLY A 108 28.15 4.37 6.04
N ASP A 109 26.91 4.34 6.55
CA ASP A 109 25.79 3.57 5.98
C ASP A 109 25.47 4.08 4.56
N GLU A 110 25.93 3.35 3.53
CA GLU A 110 25.65 3.59 2.10
C GLU A 110 24.14 3.50 1.81
N SER A 111 23.45 4.58 2.14
CA SER A 111 22.00 4.62 2.17
C SER A 111 21.40 5.81 1.40
N GLY A 112 22.26 6.49 0.63
CA GLY A 112 21.88 7.07 -0.66
C GLY A 112 21.77 5.96 -1.72
N GLY A 113 20.85 6.09 -2.68
CA GLY A 113 20.52 5.00 -3.59
C GLY A 113 21.55 4.74 -4.69
N LEU A 114 22.50 3.83 -4.44
CA LEU A 114 23.20 3.10 -5.50
C LEU A 114 22.16 2.26 -6.28
N SER A 115 22.04 2.27 -7.62
CA SER A 115 22.83 2.96 -8.67
C SER A 115 24.33 2.67 -8.58
N ALA A 116 24.71 1.43 -8.92
CA ALA A 116 26.06 0.90 -8.82
C ALA A 116 27.15 1.89 -9.27
N ASN A 117 28.18 2.02 -8.42
CA ASN A 117 29.57 2.34 -8.70
C ASN A 117 30.30 2.27 -7.33
N LYS A 118 31.57 1.84 -7.21
CA LYS A 118 32.60 1.75 -8.25
C LYS A 118 33.69 0.72 -7.93
N ALA A 119 34.01 -0.17 -8.87
CA ALA A 119 35.28 -0.90 -8.90
C ALA A 119 35.64 -1.32 -10.33
N GLY A 120 36.65 -0.68 -10.93
CA GLY A 120 37.45 -1.28 -12.02
C GLY A 120 36.75 -1.68 -13.33
N GLY A 121 35.65 -1.04 -13.76
CA GLY A 121 34.98 -1.35 -15.03
C GLY A 121 34.53 -0.11 -15.82
N GLN A 122 34.69 -0.15 -17.14
CA GLN A 122 33.99 0.76 -18.07
C GLN A 122 32.59 0.17 -18.34
N GLU A 123 31.63 0.46 -17.48
CA GLU A 123 30.21 0.18 -17.80
C GLU A 123 29.72 1.17 -18.86
N GLU A 124 29.07 0.68 -19.91
CA GLU A 124 28.70 1.50 -21.07
C GLU A 124 27.73 2.63 -20.72
N GLU A 125 28.17 3.88 -20.91
CA GLU A 125 27.30 5.06 -20.80
C GLU A 125 26.32 5.05 -21.98
N GLY A 126 25.09 4.58 -21.73
CA GLY A 126 24.05 4.29 -22.72
C GLY A 126 23.47 5.52 -23.45
N SER A 127 24.30 6.19 -24.25
CA SER A 127 23.96 7.20 -25.28
C SER A 127 22.84 8.17 -24.92
N THR A 128 22.95 8.83 -23.76
CA THR A 128 22.16 10.04 -23.49
C THR A 128 22.80 11.23 -24.20
N ALA A 129 22.01 11.97 -24.99
CA ALA A 129 22.48 13.18 -25.65
C ALA A 129 23.06 14.18 -24.63
N PRO A 130 24.14 14.91 -24.95
CA PRO A 130 24.74 15.85 -23.99
C PRO A 130 23.77 16.97 -23.62
N PHE A 131 23.82 17.41 -22.36
CA PHE A 131 23.06 18.58 -21.90
C PHE A 131 23.50 19.84 -22.66
N PRO A 132 22.57 20.70 -23.10
CA PRO A 132 22.91 21.89 -23.87
C PRO A 132 23.58 22.94 -22.97
N GLU A 133 24.71 23.53 -23.38
CA GLU A 133 25.44 24.55 -22.58
C GLU A 133 24.54 25.72 -22.13
N ARG A 134 23.49 26.01 -22.91
CA ARG A 134 22.54 27.10 -22.68
C ARG A 134 21.10 26.62 -22.85
N VAL A 135 20.23 26.99 -21.93
CA VAL A 135 18.79 26.74 -21.97
C VAL A 135 18.02 27.97 -22.42
N GLN A 136 17.05 27.78 -23.32
CA GLN A 136 15.98 28.74 -23.56
C GLN A 136 14.70 28.02 -23.97
N VAL A 137 13.63 28.14 -23.17
CA VAL A 137 12.38 27.38 -23.34
C VAL A 137 11.15 28.21 -23.02
N GLY A 138 10.07 28.04 -23.77
CA GLY A 138 8.76 28.64 -23.43
C GLY A 138 8.76 30.18 -23.31
N GLY A 139 9.61 30.88 -24.07
CA GLY A 139 9.77 32.34 -24.00
C GLY A 139 10.68 32.82 -22.85
N SER A 140 11.45 31.93 -22.23
CA SER A 140 12.38 32.30 -21.15
C SER A 140 13.52 33.23 -21.63
N PRO A 141 14.20 33.91 -20.70
CA PRO A 141 15.59 34.34 -20.88
C PRO A 141 16.50 33.15 -21.24
N THR A 142 17.68 33.44 -21.78
CA THR A 142 18.73 32.42 -21.96
C THR A 142 19.48 32.23 -20.64
N TYR A 143 19.61 30.98 -20.19
CA TYR A 143 20.39 30.60 -19.00
C TYR A 143 21.57 29.72 -19.42
N LYS A 144 22.76 29.95 -18.87
CA LYS A 144 23.88 29.00 -18.95
C LYS A 144 23.68 27.91 -17.90
N ILE A 145 23.96 26.65 -18.25
CA ILE A 145 24.04 25.55 -17.27
C ILE A 145 25.35 25.67 -16.47
N ASP A 146 25.24 25.58 -15.16
CA ASP A 146 26.34 25.55 -14.20
C ASP A 146 26.29 24.21 -13.41
N LYS A 147 26.80 24.16 -12.17
CA LYS A 147 26.87 22.94 -11.36
C LYS A 147 25.54 22.18 -11.27
N LYS A 148 25.65 20.85 -11.28
CA LYS A 148 24.55 19.95 -10.96
C LYS A 148 24.13 20.11 -9.49
N LEU A 149 22.84 20.20 -9.25
CA LEU A 149 22.23 20.32 -7.92
C LEU A 149 21.68 18.97 -7.43
N GLY A 150 21.22 18.09 -8.33
CA GLY A 150 20.68 16.79 -7.94
C GLY A 150 20.37 15.83 -9.09
N LYS A 151 20.00 14.60 -8.74
CA LYS A 151 19.48 13.55 -9.64
C LYS A 151 18.28 12.89 -8.95
N GLY A 152 17.09 13.09 -9.49
CA GLY A 152 15.87 12.41 -9.04
C GLY A 152 15.66 11.08 -9.77
N GLY A 153 14.53 10.42 -9.51
CA GLY A 153 14.18 9.15 -10.16
C GLY A 153 13.88 9.25 -11.67
N PHE A 154 13.54 10.45 -12.16
CA PHE A 154 13.06 10.68 -13.53
C PHE A 154 13.94 11.65 -14.34
N GLY A 155 14.72 12.49 -13.67
CA GLY A 155 15.47 13.60 -14.28
C GLY A 155 16.64 14.12 -13.42
N GLN A 156 17.33 15.14 -13.94
CA GLN A 156 18.50 15.77 -13.31
C GLN A 156 18.25 17.27 -13.14
N VAL A 157 18.76 17.85 -12.04
CA VAL A 157 18.58 19.27 -11.71
C VAL A 157 19.92 19.97 -11.68
N PHE A 158 20.02 21.12 -12.33
CA PHE A 158 21.21 21.95 -12.43
C PHE A 158 20.93 23.40 -12.02
N LEU A 159 21.97 24.12 -11.62
CA LEU A 159 21.94 25.56 -11.48
C LEU A 159 21.92 26.20 -12.88
N GLY A 160 20.94 27.06 -13.13
CA GLY A 160 20.89 27.93 -14.31
C GLY A 160 21.28 29.34 -13.95
N ARG A 161 22.25 29.92 -14.66
CA ARG A 161 22.64 31.33 -14.51
C ARG A 161 22.20 32.14 -15.71
N ARG A 162 21.39 33.17 -15.47
CA ARG A 162 20.82 34.03 -16.52
C ARG A 162 21.92 34.83 -17.22
N ILE A 163 21.93 34.80 -18.55
CA ILE A 163 23.01 35.41 -19.35
C ILE A 163 22.81 36.94 -19.52
N SER A 164 21.57 37.42 -19.52
CA SER A 164 21.27 38.85 -19.68
C SER A 164 20.04 39.32 -18.88
N GLY A 165 20.23 40.42 -18.14
CA GLY A 165 19.24 41.02 -17.25
C GLY A 165 18.95 40.18 -15.99
N GLY A 166 18.16 40.75 -15.08
CA GLY A 166 17.83 40.18 -13.77
C GLY A 166 18.45 40.98 -12.61
N SER A 167 18.19 40.57 -11.37
CA SER A 167 18.80 41.15 -10.17
C SER A 167 19.03 40.08 -9.10
N ASP A 168 20.15 40.17 -8.37
CA ASP A 168 20.53 39.24 -7.29
C ASP A 168 19.50 39.16 -6.15
N ARG A 169 18.67 40.20 -6.00
CA ARG A 169 17.65 40.30 -4.92
C ARG A 169 16.24 39.94 -5.37
N THR A 170 16.02 39.59 -6.64
CA THR A 170 14.70 39.18 -7.16
C THR A 170 14.58 37.67 -7.28
N THR A 171 13.58 37.08 -6.63
CA THR A 171 13.11 35.71 -6.90
C THR A 171 12.13 35.69 -8.08
N GLY A 172 11.77 34.50 -8.58
CA GLY A 172 10.83 34.37 -9.69
C GLY A 172 11.46 34.59 -11.08
N PRO A 173 10.66 34.93 -12.12
CA PRO A 173 11.14 35.07 -13.50
C PRO A 173 12.23 36.15 -13.73
N GLY A 174 12.43 37.05 -12.76
CA GLY A 174 13.51 38.05 -12.77
C GLY A 174 14.85 37.57 -12.22
N ALA A 175 14.90 36.37 -11.62
CA ALA A 175 16.09 35.87 -10.93
C ALA A 175 17.29 35.65 -11.86
N ILE A 176 18.48 35.88 -11.31
CA ILE A 176 19.77 35.56 -11.95
C ILE A 176 20.08 34.06 -11.83
N GLU A 177 19.80 33.46 -10.67
CA GLU A 177 19.94 32.02 -10.44
C GLU A 177 18.57 31.32 -10.38
N VAL A 178 18.44 30.20 -11.10
CA VAL A 178 17.22 29.38 -11.21
C VAL A 178 17.56 27.90 -11.12
N ALA A 179 16.61 27.06 -10.70
CA ALA A 179 16.73 25.62 -10.83
C ALA A 179 16.26 25.16 -12.22
N LEU A 180 17.11 24.40 -12.92
CA LEU A 180 16.83 23.81 -14.23
C LEU A 180 16.65 22.29 -14.08
N LYS A 181 15.39 21.80 -14.11
CA LYS A 181 15.09 20.35 -14.09
C LYS A 181 14.93 19.82 -15.52
N PHE A 182 15.71 18.80 -15.86
CA PHE A 182 15.73 18.13 -17.16
C PHE A 182 15.24 16.68 -17.05
N GLU A 183 14.31 16.30 -17.92
CA GLU A 183 13.85 14.93 -18.10
C GLU A 183 14.02 14.54 -19.57
N HIS A 184 14.69 13.42 -19.83
CA HIS A 184 14.96 12.98 -21.21
C HIS A 184 13.66 12.44 -21.84
N ARG A 185 13.47 12.61 -23.15
CA ARG A 185 12.25 12.15 -23.85
C ARG A 185 11.99 10.64 -23.69
N ASN A 186 13.04 9.84 -23.46
CA ASN A 186 12.94 8.40 -23.22
C ASN A 186 12.85 8.02 -21.72
N SER A 187 12.76 8.98 -20.80
CA SER A 187 12.50 8.72 -19.37
C SER A 187 11.14 8.06 -19.16
N LYS A 188 11.04 7.19 -18.15
CA LYS A 188 9.76 6.56 -17.75
C LYS A 188 8.72 7.65 -17.45
N GLY A 189 7.63 7.65 -18.21
CA GLY A 189 6.55 8.65 -18.11
C GLY A 189 6.51 9.67 -19.26
N CYS A 190 7.59 9.83 -20.03
CA CYS A 190 7.68 10.77 -21.17
C CYS A 190 7.16 10.22 -22.51
N ASN A 191 6.76 8.94 -22.57
CA ASN A 191 6.40 8.22 -23.80
C ASN A 191 5.24 8.85 -24.61
N TYR A 192 4.41 9.68 -23.98
CA TYR A 192 3.20 10.26 -24.57
C TYR A 192 3.20 11.80 -24.58
N GLY A 193 4.32 12.45 -24.25
CA GLY A 193 4.41 13.91 -24.14
C GLY A 193 5.31 14.35 -22.98
N PRO A 194 5.17 15.60 -22.50
CA PRO A 194 5.89 16.08 -21.33
C PRO A 194 5.55 15.29 -20.05
N PRO A 195 6.44 15.29 -19.04
CA PRO A 195 6.21 14.63 -17.76
C PRO A 195 4.87 15.00 -17.11
N TYR A 196 4.20 14.02 -16.48
CA TYR A 196 2.94 14.26 -15.76
C TYR A 196 3.10 15.31 -14.65
N GLU A 197 4.30 15.40 -14.05
CA GLU A 197 4.70 16.42 -13.09
C GLU A 197 4.41 17.86 -13.56
N TRP A 198 4.50 18.13 -14.87
CA TRP A 198 4.17 19.43 -15.45
C TRP A 198 2.70 19.81 -15.30
N GLN A 199 1.81 18.83 -15.19
CA GLN A 199 0.38 19.02 -14.94
C GLN A 199 0.13 19.26 -13.45
N VAL A 200 0.87 18.57 -12.58
CA VAL A 200 0.80 18.74 -11.12
C VAL A 200 1.27 20.15 -10.73
N TYR A 201 2.41 20.63 -11.25
CA TYR A 201 2.85 22.02 -11.05
C TYR A 201 1.89 23.05 -11.65
N ASN A 202 1.13 22.74 -12.71
CA ASN A 202 0.07 23.65 -13.18
C ASN A 202 -1.11 23.73 -12.21
N ALA A 203 -1.47 22.64 -11.51
CA ALA A 203 -2.56 22.62 -10.56
C ALA A 203 -2.18 23.19 -9.18
N LEU A 204 -0.92 22.97 -8.76
CA LEU A 204 -0.39 23.32 -7.45
C LEU A 204 0.49 24.58 -7.43
N GLY A 205 0.99 25.07 -8.57
CA GLY A 205 1.91 26.21 -8.63
C GLY A 205 1.38 27.45 -7.90
N GLY A 206 2.21 28.01 -7.02
CA GLY A 206 1.81 29.13 -6.15
C GLY A 206 0.99 28.75 -4.92
N SER A 207 0.73 27.45 -4.68
CA SER A 207 0.24 26.97 -3.39
C SER A 207 1.31 27.12 -2.31
N TYR A 208 0.90 27.13 -1.05
CA TYR A 208 1.82 27.26 0.08
C TYR A 208 2.86 26.12 0.09
N GLY A 209 4.14 26.47 0.20
CA GLY A 209 5.26 25.52 0.20
C GLY A 209 5.48 24.73 -1.10
N VAL A 210 4.93 25.15 -2.24
CA VAL A 210 5.24 24.55 -3.55
C VAL A 210 6.03 25.57 -4.39
N PRO A 211 7.24 25.24 -4.90
CA PRO A 211 8.00 26.16 -5.74
C PRO A 211 7.28 26.44 -7.07
N LYS A 212 7.50 27.62 -7.64
CA LYS A 212 6.92 28.00 -8.93
C LYS A 212 7.79 27.49 -10.07
N VAL A 213 7.14 26.97 -11.10
CA VAL A 213 7.72 26.84 -12.44
C VAL A 213 7.50 28.18 -13.15
N HIS A 214 8.56 28.81 -13.64
CA HIS A 214 8.52 30.09 -14.37
C HIS A 214 8.31 29.87 -15.87
N TYR A 215 9.08 28.93 -16.41
CA TYR A 215 9.07 28.57 -17.82
C TYR A 215 9.20 27.05 -17.96
N LYS A 216 8.64 26.49 -19.02
CA LYS A 216 8.88 25.10 -19.40
C LYS A 216 8.72 24.88 -20.89
N GLY A 217 9.44 23.91 -21.43
CA GLY A 217 9.42 23.59 -22.85
C GLY A 217 10.36 22.45 -23.19
N ARG A 218 10.48 22.13 -24.48
CA ARG A 218 11.40 21.10 -24.98
C ARG A 218 12.60 21.76 -25.64
N GLN A 219 13.80 21.29 -25.35
CA GLN A 219 15.02 21.70 -26.03
C GLN A 219 15.87 20.45 -26.31
N GLY A 220 16.12 20.18 -27.60
CA GLY A 220 16.68 18.89 -28.03
C GLY A 220 15.84 17.71 -27.52
N GLU A 221 16.52 16.70 -26.99
CA GLU A 221 15.91 15.50 -26.43
C GLU A 221 15.46 15.62 -24.96
N TYR A 222 15.39 16.85 -24.42
CA TYR A 222 14.97 17.12 -23.05
C TYR A 222 13.69 17.93 -22.96
N TYR A 223 12.81 17.50 -22.04
CA TYR A 223 11.82 18.37 -21.42
C TYR A 223 12.50 19.12 -20.27
N VAL A 224 12.34 20.44 -20.24
CA VAL A 224 13.02 21.33 -19.27
C VAL A 224 11.99 22.17 -18.52
N MET A 225 12.14 22.25 -17.20
CA MET A 225 11.47 23.24 -16.34
C MET A 225 12.48 24.22 -15.75
N VAL A 226 12.16 25.51 -15.80
CA VAL A 226 12.87 26.59 -15.12
C VAL A 226 12.06 26.98 -13.89
N MET A 227 12.65 26.90 -12.70
CA MET A 227 11.96 26.91 -11.42
C MET A 227 12.61 27.85 -10.41
N ASP A 228 11.88 28.23 -9.35
CA ASP A 228 12.46 28.92 -8.18
C ASP A 228 13.71 28.16 -7.70
N MET A 229 14.83 28.87 -7.53
CA MET A 229 16.02 28.32 -6.88
C MET A 229 15.77 28.24 -5.36
N LEU A 230 16.20 27.14 -4.74
CA LEU A 230 15.99 26.85 -3.32
C LEU A 230 17.32 26.62 -2.58
N GLY A 231 17.24 26.50 -1.25
CA GLY A 231 18.35 26.17 -0.37
C GLY A 231 18.54 24.66 -0.18
N PRO A 232 19.24 24.24 0.89
CA PRO A 232 19.51 22.82 1.16
C PRO A 232 18.23 22.02 1.49
N SER A 233 18.27 20.72 1.27
CA SER A 233 17.23 19.79 1.73
C SER A 233 17.35 19.48 3.22
N LEU A 234 16.29 18.98 3.84
CA LEU A 234 16.35 18.49 5.23
C LEU A 234 17.34 17.34 5.39
N TRP A 235 17.63 16.58 4.33
CA TRP A 235 18.69 15.57 4.32
C TRP A 235 20.09 16.21 4.45
N ASP A 236 20.36 17.31 3.74
CA ASP A 236 21.63 18.02 3.80
C ASP A 236 21.82 18.71 5.17
N VAL A 237 20.75 19.31 5.71
CA VAL A 237 20.75 19.91 7.05
C VAL A 237 20.95 18.83 8.12
N TRP A 238 20.30 17.67 8.00
CA TRP A 238 20.45 16.56 8.94
C TRP A 238 21.89 16.00 8.96
N ASN A 239 22.51 15.81 7.79
CA ASN A 239 23.91 15.37 7.72
C ASN A 239 24.88 16.41 8.30
N THR A 240 24.71 17.70 7.97
CA THR A 240 25.57 18.77 8.50
C THR A 240 25.34 19.07 9.99
N SER A 241 24.19 18.68 10.55
CA SER A 241 23.85 18.80 11.99
C SER A 241 24.28 17.60 12.85
N GLY A 242 25.20 16.75 12.35
CA GLY A 242 25.67 15.58 13.11
C GLY A 242 24.65 14.43 13.18
N GLN A 243 23.81 14.27 12.15
CA GLN A 243 22.89 13.14 11.98
C GLN A 243 21.79 13.00 13.06
N ALA A 244 21.45 14.11 13.72
CA ALA A 244 20.25 14.24 14.55
C ALA A 244 19.67 15.67 14.46
N MET A 245 18.39 15.82 14.83
CA MET A 245 17.73 17.11 14.95
C MET A 245 17.02 17.25 16.32
N SER A 246 17.09 18.45 16.89
CA SER A 246 16.43 18.78 18.16
C SER A 246 14.91 18.66 18.07
N SER A 247 14.26 18.42 19.22
CA SER A 247 12.80 18.30 19.32
C SER A 247 12.06 19.53 18.79
N GLU A 248 12.59 20.74 19.00
CA GLU A 248 12.03 21.98 18.46
C GLU A 248 12.16 22.06 16.93
N MET A 249 13.33 21.70 16.38
CA MET A 249 13.54 21.68 14.92
C MET A 249 12.58 20.70 14.25
N VAL A 250 12.47 19.47 14.77
CA VAL A 250 11.56 18.44 14.26
C VAL A 250 10.09 18.88 14.42
N ALA A 251 9.73 19.57 15.50
CA ALA A 251 8.39 20.12 15.68
C ALA A 251 8.07 21.25 14.67
N CYS A 252 8.99 22.17 14.42
CA CYS A 252 8.83 23.20 13.39
C CYS A 252 8.70 22.59 11.98
N ILE A 253 9.51 21.57 11.66
CA ILE A 253 9.40 20.79 10.41
C ILE A 253 8.02 20.13 10.32
N ALA A 254 7.53 19.49 11.39
CA ALA A 254 6.24 18.82 11.40
C ALA A 254 5.08 19.78 11.10
N VAL A 255 5.04 20.91 11.80
CA VAL A 255 3.97 21.92 11.69
C VAL A 255 3.93 22.56 10.31
N GLU A 256 5.09 22.90 9.74
CA GLU A 256 5.16 23.48 8.39
C GLU A 256 4.86 22.41 7.32
N SER A 257 5.42 21.19 7.43
CA SER A 257 5.15 20.08 6.50
C SER A 257 3.67 19.69 6.45
N LEU A 258 3.00 19.62 7.61
CA LEU A 258 1.54 19.40 7.69
C LEU A 258 0.75 20.51 7.00
N SER A 259 1.20 21.76 7.13
CA SER A 259 0.57 22.92 6.48
C SER A 259 0.73 22.90 4.96
N ILE A 260 1.85 22.39 4.44
CA ILE A 260 2.10 22.21 3.01
C ILE A 260 1.26 21.06 2.44
N LEU A 261 1.28 19.89 3.11
CA LEU A 261 0.47 18.74 2.73
C LEU A 261 -1.03 19.06 2.74
N GLU A 262 -1.54 19.82 3.72
CA GLU A 262 -2.94 20.28 3.71
C GLU A 262 -3.28 21.02 2.40
N LYS A 263 -2.44 21.96 1.93
CA LYS A 263 -2.77 22.73 0.73
C LYS A 263 -2.68 21.87 -0.54
N MET A 264 -1.73 20.94 -0.61
CA MET A 264 -1.64 19.95 -1.70
C MET A 264 -2.85 19.00 -1.72
N HIS A 265 -3.25 18.52 -0.55
CA HIS A 265 -4.38 17.60 -0.38
C HIS A 265 -5.71 18.33 -0.66
N ALA A 266 -5.89 19.58 -0.22
CA ALA A 266 -7.07 20.38 -0.54
C ALA A 266 -7.27 20.53 -2.07
N LYS A 267 -6.18 20.69 -2.83
CA LYS A 267 -6.14 20.73 -4.29
C LYS A 267 -6.40 19.37 -4.98
N GLY A 268 -6.48 18.28 -4.23
CA GLY A 268 -6.84 16.95 -4.71
C GLY A 268 -5.68 16.01 -5.04
N TYR A 269 -4.45 16.40 -4.70
CA TYR A 269 -3.24 15.61 -4.96
C TYR A 269 -2.63 15.06 -3.67
N VAL A 270 -1.98 13.90 -3.77
CA VAL A 270 -1.04 13.32 -2.79
C VAL A 270 0.36 13.30 -3.40
N HIS A 271 1.40 13.36 -2.57
CA HIS A 271 2.80 13.43 -2.97
C HIS A 271 3.36 12.06 -3.37
N GLY A 272 3.11 11.03 -2.56
CA GLY A 272 3.55 9.64 -2.81
C GLY A 272 5.04 9.38 -2.58
N ASP A 273 5.82 10.39 -2.21
CA ASP A 273 7.26 10.28 -1.89
C ASP A 273 7.70 11.35 -0.87
N VAL A 274 7.05 11.37 0.30
CA VAL A 274 7.40 12.31 1.40
C VAL A 274 8.66 11.79 2.13
N LYS A 275 9.73 12.60 2.12
CA LYS A 275 11.05 12.25 2.67
C LYS A 275 11.93 13.50 2.89
N PRO A 276 13.02 13.44 3.70
CA PRO A 276 13.93 14.56 3.93
C PRO A 276 14.50 15.21 2.67
N GLU A 277 14.83 14.42 1.65
CA GLU A 277 15.43 14.89 0.39
C GLU A 277 14.48 15.75 -0.45
N ASN A 278 13.16 15.57 -0.28
CA ASN A 278 12.12 16.28 -1.04
C ASN A 278 11.58 17.52 -0.30
N PHE A 279 12.05 17.79 0.93
CA PHE A 279 11.76 19.02 1.66
C PHE A 279 13.00 19.92 1.66
N LEU A 280 12.90 21.09 1.02
CA LEU A 280 13.98 22.07 0.88
C LEU A 280 13.65 23.35 1.64
N LEU A 281 14.68 23.99 2.20
CA LEU A 281 14.61 25.35 2.71
C LEU A 281 14.62 26.37 1.56
N GLY A 282 14.22 27.62 1.82
CA GLY A 282 14.50 28.72 0.90
C GLY A 282 15.99 29.04 0.82
N GLN A 283 16.39 29.88 -0.14
CA GLN A 283 17.79 30.27 -0.30
C GLN A 283 18.32 30.95 0.98
N PRO A 284 19.54 30.60 1.46
CA PRO A 284 20.20 31.29 2.57
C PRO A 284 20.36 32.79 2.33
N SER A 285 20.38 33.58 3.40
CA SER A 285 20.50 35.04 3.36
C SER A 285 19.32 35.74 2.64
N THR A 286 18.16 35.08 2.59
CA THR A 286 16.91 35.65 2.06
C THR A 286 15.80 35.60 3.11
N GLN A 287 14.77 36.44 2.94
CA GLN A 287 13.57 36.42 3.78
C GLN A 287 12.80 35.07 3.77
N GLN A 288 13.19 34.12 2.91
CA GLN A 288 12.60 32.78 2.84
C GLN A 288 13.54 31.68 3.34
N GLU A 289 14.73 31.97 3.87
CA GLU A 289 15.71 30.94 4.28
C GLU A 289 15.14 29.94 5.30
N LYS A 290 14.30 30.40 6.25
CA LYS A 290 13.64 29.56 7.27
C LYS A 290 12.37 28.86 6.78
N LYS A 291 11.93 29.09 5.55
CA LYS A 291 10.66 28.59 5.01
C LYS A 291 10.86 27.26 4.28
N LEU A 292 9.96 26.30 4.49
CA LEU A 292 10.03 24.98 3.89
C LEU A 292 9.25 24.92 2.55
N PHE A 293 9.73 24.08 1.64
CA PHE A 293 9.14 23.79 0.34
C PHE A 293 9.18 22.28 0.06
N LEU A 294 8.13 21.75 -0.56
CA LEU A 294 8.02 20.36 -0.99
C LEU A 294 8.24 20.27 -2.52
N VAL A 295 9.13 19.38 -2.95
CA VAL A 295 9.60 19.26 -4.35
C VAL A 295 9.55 17.81 -4.88
N ASP A 296 9.82 17.65 -6.18
CA ASP A 296 9.77 16.39 -6.94
C ASP A 296 8.36 15.74 -7.01
N LEU A 297 7.43 16.46 -7.64
CA LEU A 297 6.03 16.05 -7.80
C LEU A 297 5.83 14.91 -8.85
N GLY A 298 6.90 14.21 -9.24
CA GLY A 298 6.90 13.18 -10.29
C GLY A 298 6.14 11.89 -9.90
N LEU A 299 6.02 11.61 -8.60
CA LEU A 299 5.21 10.50 -8.08
C LEU A 299 3.80 10.92 -7.61
N ALA A 300 3.48 12.22 -7.67
CA ALA A 300 2.21 12.74 -7.16
C ALA A 300 1.01 12.17 -7.95
N THR A 301 -0.07 11.87 -7.26
CA THR A 301 -1.31 11.31 -7.84
C THR A 301 -2.54 12.01 -7.29
N LYS A 302 -3.72 11.81 -7.92
CA LYS A 302 -4.98 12.38 -7.42
C LYS A 302 -5.63 11.43 -6.41
N TRP A 303 -6.03 11.95 -5.26
CA TRP A 303 -6.83 11.21 -4.27
C TRP A 303 -8.33 11.48 -4.39
N LYS A 304 -8.74 12.52 -5.12
CA LYS A 304 -10.13 12.77 -5.51
C LYS A 304 -10.25 13.12 -6.99
N ASP A 305 -11.41 12.81 -7.56
CA ASP A 305 -11.78 13.33 -8.88
C ASP A 305 -11.98 14.85 -8.81
N GLY A 306 -11.53 15.55 -9.85
CA GLY A 306 -11.61 17.00 -9.96
C GLY A 306 -12.98 17.53 -10.41
N SER A 307 -13.83 16.70 -11.01
CA SER A 307 -15.15 17.14 -11.51
C SER A 307 -16.27 16.94 -10.48
N SER A 308 -16.23 15.83 -9.74
CA SER A 308 -17.26 15.41 -8.79
C SER A 308 -16.84 15.57 -7.32
N GLY A 309 -15.55 15.86 -7.07
CA GLY A 309 -14.99 15.99 -5.72
C GLY A 309 -14.90 14.68 -4.91
N ARG A 310 -15.38 13.56 -5.47
CA ARG A 310 -15.41 12.25 -4.81
C ARG A 310 -14.00 11.69 -4.63
N HIS A 311 -13.77 10.98 -3.54
CA HIS A 311 -12.55 10.19 -3.34
C HIS A 311 -12.36 9.20 -4.50
N VAL A 312 -11.11 8.94 -4.90
CA VAL A 312 -10.82 7.88 -5.89
C VAL A 312 -11.17 6.51 -5.31
N GLU A 313 -11.53 5.58 -6.20
CA GLU A 313 -11.83 4.21 -5.82
C GLU A 313 -10.59 3.48 -5.29
N TYR A 314 -10.83 2.54 -4.36
CA TYR A 314 -9.78 1.69 -3.83
C TYR A 314 -9.40 0.60 -4.84
N ASP A 315 -8.11 0.45 -5.08
CA ASP A 315 -7.49 -0.62 -5.87
C ASP A 315 -6.28 -1.14 -5.08
N GLN A 316 -5.84 -2.36 -5.36
CA GLN A 316 -4.62 -2.92 -4.80
C GLN A 316 -3.92 -3.83 -5.81
N ARG A 317 -2.69 -3.45 -6.18
CA ARG A 317 -1.82 -4.14 -7.14
C ARG A 317 -0.47 -4.39 -6.46
N PRO A 318 -0.27 -5.54 -5.78
CA PRO A 318 0.92 -5.78 -4.97
C PRO A 318 2.26 -5.57 -5.69
N ASP A 319 2.30 -5.80 -7.01
CA ASP A 319 3.48 -5.63 -7.86
C ASP A 319 3.83 -4.16 -8.15
N MET A 320 2.97 -3.20 -7.79
CA MET A 320 3.07 -1.77 -8.12
C MET A 320 3.46 -0.91 -6.91
N PHE A 321 4.62 -1.20 -6.31
CA PHE A 321 5.23 -0.31 -5.31
C PHE A 321 5.64 1.05 -5.90
N ARG A 322 5.53 2.12 -5.11
CA ARG A 322 5.99 3.49 -5.43
C ARG A 322 6.51 4.20 -4.17
N GLY A 323 7.34 5.23 -4.38
CA GLY A 323 7.95 6.02 -3.30
C GLY A 323 9.24 5.41 -2.76
N THR A 324 9.87 6.10 -1.81
CA THR A 324 11.16 5.71 -1.22
C THR A 324 10.95 4.69 -0.10
N VAL A 325 11.41 3.45 -0.28
CA VAL A 325 11.25 2.29 0.63
C VAL A 325 11.43 2.61 2.12
N ARG A 326 12.41 3.45 2.49
CA ARG A 326 12.65 3.83 3.90
C ARG A 326 11.43 4.54 4.52
N TYR A 327 10.79 5.44 3.78
CA TYR A 327 9.75 6.35 4.27
C TYR A 327 8.33 6.04 3.77
N ALA A 328 8.16 5.28 2.69
CA ALA A 328 6.84 4.95 2.11
C ALA A 328 5.89 4.27 3.13
N SER A 329 4.58 4.50 3.01
CA SER A 329 3.57 3.87 3.86
C SER A 329 3.55 2.34 3.70
N VAL A 330 3.07 1.63 4.73
CA VAL A 330 2.72 0.20 4.66
C VAL A 330 1.73 -0.06 3.52
N HIS A 331 0.85 0.89 3.23
CA HIS A 331 -0.14 0.76 2.16
C HIS A 331 0.48 0.88 0.75
N ALA A 332 1.46 1.75 0.56
CA ALA A 332 2.25 1.84 -0.67
C ALA A 332 3.10 0.58 -0.88
N HIS A 333 3.70 0.02 0.17
CA HIS A 333 4.36 -1.29 0.13
C HIS A 333 3.43 -2.44 -0.29
N LEU A 334 2.16 -2.38 0.10
CA LEU A 334 1.13 -3.35 -0.30
C LEU A 334 0.51 -3.06 -1.67
N GLY A 335 0.99 -2.05 -2.39
CA GLY A 335 0.53 -1.69 -3.74
C GLY A 335 -0.89 -1.11 -3.79
N ARG A 336 -1.38 -0.54 -2.68
CA ARG A 336 -2.73 0.05 -2.57
C ARG A 336 -2.81 1.41 -3.27
N THR A 337 -4.00 1.82 -3.69
CA THR A 337 -4.24 3.22 -4.08
C THR A 337 -3.78 4.15 -2.95
N ALA A 338 -2.93 5.11 -3.27
CA ALA A 338 -2.45 6.11 -2.31
C ALA A 338 -3.57 7.11 -1.98
N SER A 339 -3.68 7.49 -0.71
CA SER A 339 -4.52 8.61 -0.28
C SER A 339 -3.80 9.45 0.77
N ARG A 340 -4.51 10.43 1.35
CA ARG A 340 -3.93 11.48 2.20
C ARG A 340 -3.19 10.95 3.43
N ARG A 341 -3.58 9.78 3.93
CA ARG A 341 -2.91 9.10 5.04
C ARG A 341 -1.50 8.62 4.70
N ASP A 342 -1.25 8.27 3.44
CA ASP A 342 0.03 7.71 3.01
C ASP A 342 1.16 8.73 3.14
N ASP A 343 0.91 9.97 2.71
CA ASP A 343 1.84 11.09 2.89
C ASP A 343 2.03 11.46 4.37
N LEU A 344 1.01 11.28 5.21
CA LEU A 344 1.07 11.56 6.65
C LEU A 344 1.82 10.47 7.43
N GLU A 345 1.65 9.19 7.06
CA GLU A 345 2.44 8.06 7.56
C GLU A 345 3.91 8.20 7.15
N SER A 346 4.17 8.57 5.89
CA SER A 346 5.52 8.88 5.40
C SER A 346 6.14 10.11 6.06
N LEU A 347 5.34 11.13 6.40
CA LEU A 347 5.80 12.25 7.21
C LEU A 347 6.15 11.79 8.64
N ALA A 348 5.35 10.91 9.27
CA ALA A 348 5.67 10.40 10.61
C ALA A 348 7.01 9.64 10.62
N TYR A 349 7.24 8.76 9.64
CA TYR A 349 8.53 8.07 9.49
C TYR A 349 9.68 9.04 9.17
N THR A 350 9.43 10.10 8.39
CA THR A 350 10.40 11.17 8.09
C THR A 350 10.81 11.94 9.34
N LEU A 351 9.85 12.38 10.17
CA LEU A 351 10.11 13.13 11.39
C LEU A 351 10.84 12.29 12.45
N ILE A 352 10.44 11.02 12.60
CA ILE A 352 11.11 10.08 13.51
C ILE A 352 12.55 9.79 13.04
N PHE A 353 12.78 9.67 11.72
CA PHE A 353 14.12 9.54 11.18
C PHE A 353 14.99 10.76 11.47
N LEU A 354 14.50 11.98 11.19
CA LEU A 354 15.25 13.22 11.44
C LEU A 354 15.62 13.39 12.92
N HIS A 355 14.77 12.93 13.83
CA HIS A 355 15.03 12.97 15.27
C HIS A 355 15.97 11.86 15.77
N ARG A 356 15.76 10.60 15.35
CA ARG A 356 16.49 9.41 15.85
C ARG A 356 17.72 9.02 15.03
N GLY A 357 17.92 9.64 13.87
CA GLY A 357 18.93 9.29 12.86
C GLY A 357 18.73 7.93 12.14
N ARG A 358 17.83 7.07 12.62
CA ARG A 358 17.57 5.74 12.04
C ARG A 358 16.16 5.21 12.29
N LEU A 359 15.71 4.32 11.41
CA LEU A 359 14.45 3.58 11.51
C LEU A 359 14.71 2.05 11.62
N PRO A 360 13.88 1.26 12.35
CA PRO A 360 14.11 -0.18 12.60
C PRO A 360 14.07 -1.11 11.38
N TRP A 361 14.02 -0.59 10.16
CA TRP A 361 13.92 -1.31 8.89
C TRP A 361 14.92 -0.81 7.83
N GLN A 362 16.02 -0.19 8.25
CA GLN A 362 17.23 -0.03 7.43
C GLN A 362 17.98 -1.38 7.30
N GLY A 363 19.02 -1.42 6.46
CA GLY A 363 19.88 -2.60 6.25
C GLY A 363 19.35 -3.70 5.32
N TYR A 364 18.04 -3.81 5.07
CA TYR A 364 17.51 -4.81 4.12
C TYR A 364 17.99 -4.57 2.68
N GLN A 365 18.32 -5.64 1.96
CA GLN A 365 18.81 -5.63 0.56
C GLN A 365 18.12 -6.74 -0.27
N GLY A 366 18.33 -6.74 -1.60
CA GLY A 366 17.75 -7.70 -2.55
C GLY A 366 16.30 -7.40 -2.96
N ASP A 367 15.75 -8.17 -3.90
CA ASP A 367 14.44 -7.88 -4.52
C ASP A 367 13.27 -7.92 -3.52
N ASN A 368 13.38 -8.75 -2.47
CA ASN A 368 12.38 -8.85 -1.41
C ASN A 368 12.46 -7.72 -0.36
N LYS A 369 13.41 -6.78 -0.48
CA LYS A 369 13.63 -5.64 0.43
C LYS A 369 12.34 -4.88 0.77
N SER A 370 11.52 -4.56 -0.23
CA SER A 370 10.25 -3.83 -0.01
C SER A 370 9.27 -4.63 0.88
N PHE A 371 9.17 -5.94 0.66
CA PHE A 371 8.33 -6.83 1.47
C PHE A 371 8.87 -7.01 2.90
N LEU A 372 10.19 -7.16 3.07
CA LEU A 372 10.82 -7.26 4.39
C LEU A 372 10.63 -5.97 5.21
N VAL A 373 10.81 -4.81 4.58
CA VAL A 373 10.54 -3.49 5.18
C VAL A 373 9.06 -3.36 5.56
N CYS A 374 8.14 -3.75 4.68
CA CYS A 374 6.70 -3.75 4.97
C CYS A 374 6.36 -4.61 6.20
N LYS A 375 6.88 -5.85 6.25
CA LYS A 375 6.68 -6.78 7.37
C LYS A 375 7.25 -6.20 8.67
N LYS A 376 8.42 -5.55 8.61
CA LYS A 376 9.06 -4.92 9.79
C LYS A 376 8.29 -3.69 10.26
N LYS A 377 7.78 -2.84 9.36
CA LYS A 377 6.87 -1.72 9.69
C LYS A 377 5.61 -2.21 10.39
N MET A 378 4.91 -3.18 9.80
CA MET A 378 3.68 -3.77 10.38
C MET A 378 3.90 -4.45 11.75
N ALA A 379 5.12 -4.90 12.04
CA ALA A 379 5.49 -5.52 13.32
C ALA A 379 6.05 -4.52 14.37
N THR A 380 6.19 -3.24 14.05
CA THR A 380 6.75 -2.22 14.94
C THR A 380 5.64 -1.28 15.43
N SER A 381 5.28 -1.36 16.71
CA SER A 381 4.24 -0.49 17.28
C SER A 381 4.73 0.96 17.49
N PRO A 382 3.81 1.94 17.67
CA PRO A 382 4.19 3.31 18.00
C PRO A 382 5.04 3.44 19.27
N GLU A 383 4.80 2.60 20.29
CA GLU A 383 5.63 2.52 21.50
C GLU A 383 7.07 2.16 21.17
N MET A 384 7.27 1.12 20.35
CA MET A 384 8.60 0.63 19.97
C MET A 384 9.34 1.62 19.06
N LEU A 385 8.61 2.30 18.16
CA LEU A 385 9.20 3.26 17.24
C LEU A 385 9.53 4.61 17.89
N CYS A 386 8.72 5.04 18.86
CA CYS A 386 8.84 6.35 19.52
C CYS A 386 9.35 6.29 20.98
N CYS A 387 9.93 5.16 21.42
CA CYS A 387 10.40 4.96 22.80
C CYS A 387 11.40 6.00 23.33
N PHE A 388 12.11 6.70 22.44
CA PHE A 388 13.03 7.81 22.77
C PHE A 388 12.66 9.08 21.99
N CYS A 389 11.37 9.32 21.75
CA CYS A 389 10.87 10.51 21.07
C CYS A 389 9.91 11.30 21.97
N PRO A 390 9.83 12.64 21.84
CA PRO A 390 8.79 13.45 22.46
C PRO A 390 7.38 12.89 22.21
N PRO A 391 6.46 12.92 23.21
CA PRO A 391 5.12 12.36 23.08
C PRO A 391 4.33 12.78 21.83
N PRO A 392 4.43 14.02 21.30
CA PRO A 392 3.78 14.41 20.05
C PRO A 392 4.12 13.54 18.83
N LEU A 393 5.36 13.03 18.72
CA LEU A 393 5.74 12.11 17.63
C LEU A 393 5.02 10.77 17.73
N LYS A 394 4.86 10.24 18.96
CA LYS A 394 4.08 9.02 19.21
C LYS A 394 2.60 9.23 18.89
N GLN A 395 2.02 10.31 19.41
CA GLN A 395 0.61 10.65 19.21
C GLN A 395 0.27 10.92 17.73
N PHE A 396 1.17 11.58 17.00
CA PHE A 396 1.03 11.79 15.56
C PHE A 396 1.05 10.45 14.81
N LEU A 397 2.03 9.60 15.10
CA LEU A 397 2.16 8.27 14.51
C LEU A 397 0.91 7.39 14.79
N GLU A 398 0.44 7.34 16.04
CA GLU A 398 -0.76 6.62 16.46
C GLU A 398 -2.00 7.01 15.66
N VAL A 399 -2.19 8.31 15.39
CA VAL A 399 -3.33 8.80 14.61
C VAL A 399 -3.21 8.42 13.14
N VAL A 400 -2.04 8.58 12.51
CA VAL A 400 -1.91 8.37 11.05
C VAL A 400 -1.95 6.89 10.66
N VAL A 401 -1.37 5.97 11.44
CA VAL A 401 -1.39 4.53 11.11
C VAL A 401 -2.77 3.87 11.28
N ASN A 402 -3.70 4.54 11.98
CA ASN A 402 -5.08 4.08 12.16
C ASN A 402 -6.09 4.75 11.20
N MET A 403 -5.61 5.65 10.33
CA MET A 403 -6.46 6.46 9.45
C MET A 403 -7.04 5.65 8.27
N LYS A 404 -8.34 5.81 8.00
CA LYS A 404 -9.01 5.12 6.88
C LYS A 404 -8.60 5.71 5.53
N PHE A 405 -8.77 4.92 4.47
CA PHE A 405 -8.43 5.29 3.10
C PHE A 405 -9.08 6.60 2.65
N ASP A 406 -10.36 6.76 2.96
CA ASP A 406 -11.23 7.87 2.56
C ASP A 406 -11.30 9.01 3.60
N GLU A 407 -10.64 8.87 4.75
CA GLU A 407 -10.75 9.78 5.89
C GLU A 407 -10.23 11.20 5.57
N GLU A 408 -10.90 12.22 6.11
CA GLU A 408 -10.48 13.62 6.01
C GLU A 408 -9.56 13.95 7.20
N PRO A 409 -8.24 14.18 6.99
CA PRO A 409 -7.33 14.39 8.11
C PRO A 409 -7.59 15.74 8.81
N ASN A 410 -7.61 15.74 10.14
CA ASN A 410 -7.77 16.96 10.92
C ASN A 410 -6.42 17.65 11.11
N TYR A 411 -5.92 18.34 10.08
CA TYR A 411 -4.60 18.99 10.09
C TYR A 411 -4.40 19.95 11.27
N SER A 412 -5.42 20.72 11.65
CA SER A 412 -5.36 21.58 12.84
C SER A 412 -5.05 20.79 14.12
N LYS A 413 -5.68 19.62 14.32
CA LYS A 413 -5.39 18.76 15.48
C LYS A 413 -4.00 18.13 15.39
N LEU A 414 -3.59 17.69 14.20
CA LEU A 414 -2.27 17.08 13.97
C LEU A 414 -1.13 18.10 14.22
N ILE A 415 -1.34 19.35 13.81
CA ILE A 415 -0.43 20.48 14.07
C ILE A 415 -0.35 20.76 15.58
N SER A 416 -1.50 20.87 16.27
CA SER A 416 -1.53 21.23 17.70
C SER A 416 -0.86 20.23 18.65
N LEU A 417 -0.54 19.02 18.17
CA LEU A 417 0.29 18.08 18.95
C LEU A 417 1.69 18.67 19.23
N PHE A 418 2.22 19.46 18.30
CA PHE A 418 3.61 19.92 18.31
C PHE A 418 3.79 21.29 18.99
N ASP A 419 2.71 22.03 19.28
CA ASP A 419 2.77 23.39 19.84
C ASP A 419 3.62 23.47 21.12
N GLY A 420 3.51 22.46 22.01
CA GLY A 420 4.27 22.37 23.26
C GLY A 420 5.77 22.05 23.11
N LEU A 421 6.28 21.87 21.89
CA LEU A 421 7.70 21.67 21.58
C LEU A 421 8.35 22.86 20.86
N ILE A 422 7.58 23.91 20.55
CA ILE A 422 8.01 25.03 19.70
C ILE A 422 8.23 26.28 20.55
N GLY A 423 9.38 26.95 20.39
CA GLY A 423 9.74 28.14 21.14
C GLY A 423 8.71 29.26 20.99
N PRO A 424 8.37 30.00 22.07
CA PRO A 424 7.27 30.97 22.07
C PRO A 424 7.51 32.17 21.14
N ASN A 425 8.77 32.53 20.89
CA ASN A 425 9.15 33.65 20.02
C ASN A 425 9.37 33.17 18.56
N PRO A 426 8.56 33.59 17.57
CA PRO A 426 8.66 33.11 16.19
C PRO A 426 9.97 33.50 15.47
N SER A 427 10.63 34.60 15.83
CA SER A 427 11.81 35.07 15.07
C SER A 427 13.05 34.20 15.26
N VAL A 428 13.20 33.62 16.45
CA VAL A 428 14.34 32.76 16.81
C VAL A 428 14.14 31.29 16.42
N ARG A 429 12.91 30.85 16.09
CA ARG A 429 12.62 29.47 15.64
C ARG A 429 13.55 29.07 14.49
N PRO A 430 13.98 27.81 14.40
CA PRO A 430 14.87 27.37 13.32
C PRO A 430 14.17 27.33 11.96
N ILE A 431 12.87 27.04 11.94
CA ILE A 431 12.00 27.04 10.74
C ILE A 431 10.76 27.90 10.99
N ASN A 432 10.31 28.60 9.94
CA ASN A 432 9.09 29.38 9.95
C ASN A 432 7.86 28.45 9.96
N THR A 433 6.85 28.83 10.74
CA THR A 433 5.61 28.07 11.01
C THR A 433 4.35 28.87 10.65
N ASP A 434 4.48 29.93 9.84
CA ASP A 434 3.41 30.76 9.29
C ASP A 434 2.31 29.97 8.54
N GLY A 435 2.60 28.75 8.08
CA GLY A 435 1.61 27.86 7.46
C GLY A 435 0.47 27.54 8.43
N ALA A 436 0.78 27.28 9.70
CA ALA A 436 -0.17 26.86 10.72
C ALA A 436 -1.12 27.98 11.16
N GLN A 437 -0.65 29.22 11.22
CA GLN A 437 -1.51 30.38 11.51
C GLN A 437 -2.66 30.49 10.50
N LYS A 438 -2.40 30.11 9.23
CA LYS A 438 -3.36 30.10 8.12
C LYS A 438 -4.26 28.84 8.09
N VAL A 439 -4.05 27.89 9.00
CA VAL A 439 -4.98 26.78 9.27
C VAL A 439 -6.01 27.22 10.31
N GLY A 440 -5.57 27.81 11.43
CA GLY A 440 -6.44 28.20 12.55
C GLY A 440 -7.50 29.26 12.22
N GLN A 441 -7.19 30.22 11.35
CA GLN A 441 -8.07 31.38 11.09
C GLN A 441 -9.37 31.08 10.31
N LYS A 442 -9.57 29.86 9.77
CA LYS A 442 -10.66 29.59 8.81
C LYS A 442 -11.90 28.87 9.35
N ARG A 443 -12.02 28.71 10.67
CA ARG A 443 -13.30 28.47 11.36
C ARG A 443 -13.47 29.48 12.48
N GLY A 444 -14.64 30.10 12.55
CA GLY A 444 -14.93 31.13 13.55
C GLY A 444 -14.82 30.59 14.98
N ARG A 445 -14.23 31.40 15.85
CA ARG A 445 -14.15 31.18 17.30
C ARG A 445 -15.56 31.29 17.91
N LEU A 446 -16.32 30.20 17.85
CA LEU A 446 -17.45 30.01 18.76
C LEU A 446 -16.88 29.66 20.13
N ASN A 447 -17.27 30.43 21.15
CA ASN A 447 -16.95 30.07 22.53
C ASN A 447 -17.63 28.74 22.85
N VAL A 448 -16.87 27.79 23.38
CA VAL A 448 -17.45 26.72 24.19
C VAL A 448 -17.52 27.30 25.59
N GLU A 449 -18.70 27.81 25.96
CA GLU A 449 -19.01 28.14 27.34
C GLU A 449 -19.27 26.82 28.09
N GLU A 450 -18.84 26.74 29.35
CA GLU A 450 -18.87 25.52 30.14
C GLU A 450 -20.26 25.32 30.76
N GLU A 451 -21.16 24.63 30.05
CA GLU A 451 -22.36 24.05 30.67
C GLU A 451 -22.03 22.67 31.26
N ASP A 452 -21.73 22.65 32.56
CA ASP A 452 -21.80 21.46 33.40
C ASP A 452 -23.27 21.05 33.59
N ASP A 453 -23.64 19.85 33.12
CA ASP A 453 -24.96 19.26 33.38
C ASP A 453 -24.80 17.77 33.76
N GLY A 454 -24.80 17.54 35.08
CA GLY A 454 -24.35 16.31 35.70
C GLY A 454 -25.35 15.15 35.61
N GLN A 455 -25.31 14.37 34.51
CA GLN A 455 -25.98 13.07 34.44
C GLN A 455 -25.01 11.90 34.16
N PRO A 456 -25.02 10.82 34.98
CA PRO A 456 -24.09 9.69 34.85
C PRO A 456 -24.49 8.78 33.67
N LYS A 457 -24.07 9.16 32.46
CA LYS A 457 -24.20 8.33 31.26
C LYS A 457 -23.48 6.99 31.49
N LYS A 458 -24.23 5.89 31.41
CA LYS A 458 -23.77 4.52 31.72
C LYS A 458 -22.43 4.23 31.04
N LYS A 459 -21.43 3.76 31.80
CA LYS A 459 -20.12 3.35 31.28
C LYS A 459 -20.30 2.21 30.27
N VAL A 460 -20.41 2.56 28.99
CA VAL A 460 -20.24 1.60 27.89
C VAL A 460 -18.81 1.09 27.99
N ARG A 461 -18.68 -0.21 28.28
CA ARG A 461 -17.38 -0.88 28.38
C ARG A 461 -16.81 -1.02 26.98
N LEU A 462 -16.10 0.00 26.49
CA LEU A 462 -15.32 -0.11 25.27
C LEU A 462 -14.42 -1.34 25.38
N GLY A 463 -14.50 -2.23 24.38
CA GLY A 463 -13.49 -3.27 24.22
C GLY A 463 -12.12 -2.64 23.98
N VAL A 464 -11.06 -3.39 24.29
CA VAL A 464 -9.70 -2.99 23.90
C VAL A 464 -9.65 -2.70 22.40
N PRO A 465 -8.97 -1.62 21.95
CA PRO A 465 -8.81 -1.32 20.53
C PRO A 465 -8.24 -2.52 19.77
N ALA A 466 -8.74 -2.77 18.57
CA ALA A 466 -8.19 -3.81 17.69
C ALA A 466 -6.77 -3.39 17.26
N THR A 467 -5.75 -4.00 17.86
CA THR A 467 -4.34 -3.68 17.61
C THR A 467 -3.83 -4.16 16.25
N GLN A 468 -4.62 -4.94 15.52
CA GLN A 468 -4.30 -5.44 14.18
C GLN A 468 -5.56 -5.44 13.30
N TRP A 469 -5.50 -4.77 12.15
CA TRP A 469 -6.56 -4.76 11.14
C TRP A 469 -6.13 -5.58 9.91
N ILE A 470 -6.76 -6.75 9.71
CA ILE A 470 -6.59 -7.50 8.46
C ILE A 470 -7.56 -6.94 7.42
N SER A 471 -7.09 -6.00 6.59
CA SER A 471 -7.88 -5.48 5.46
C SER A 471 -7.90 -6.50 4.32
N ILE A 472 -8.85 -7.44 4.36
CA ILE A 472 -9.17 -8.33 3.24
C ILE A 472 -10.03 -7.53 2.25
N TYR A 473 -9.48 -7.18 1.08
CA TYR A 473 -10.29 -6.62 0.00
C TYR A 473 -10.81 -7.74 -0.90
N ASN A 474 -12.10 -7.72 -1.20
CA ASN A 474 -12.77 -8.75 -1.98
C ASN A 474 -13.33 -8.11 -3.25
N ALA A 475 -12.93 -8.59 -4.43
CA ALA A 475 -13.36 -8.06 -5.73
C ALA A 475 -14.80 -8.49 -6.11
N ARG A 476 -15.67 -8.63 -5.11
CA ARG A 476 -17.07 -9.07 -5.20
C ARG A 476 -17.93 -8.18 -4.32
N LEU A 477 -19.24 -8.18 -4.58
CA LEU A 477 -20.23 -7.39 -3.82
C LEU A 477 -20.08 -7.62 -2.29
N PRO A 478 -20.32 -6.60 -1.43
CA PRO A 478 -20.22 -6.72 0.02
C PRO A 478 -21.01 -7.91 0.57
N MET A 479 -20.28 -8.95 0.96
CA MET A 479 -20.83 -10.26 1.30
C MET A 479 -20.95 -10.39 2.81
N LYS A 480 -22.18 -10.59 3.32
CA LYS A 480 -22.41 -10.90 4.75
C LYS A 480 -21.70 -12.23 5.06
N GLN A 481 -20.69 -12.18 5.93
CA GLN A 481 -19.89 -13.33 6.35
C GLN A 481 -19.80 -13.38 7.89
N ARG A 482 -19.70 -14.59 8.43
CA ARG A 482 -19.51 -14.91 9.83
C ARG A 482 -18.44 -15.99 9.92
N TYR A 483 -17.55 -15.88 10.90
CA TYR A 483 -16.58 -16.93 11.21
C TYR A 483 -16.60 -17.25 12.70
N HIS A 484 -16.31 -18.50 13.01
CA HIS A 484 -16.13 -19.00 14.37
C HIS A 484 -14.89 -19.89 14.40
N TYR A 485 -14.12 -19.83 15.48
CA TYR A 485 -12.91 -20.61 15.71
C TYR A 485 -12.84 -21.01 17.18
N ASN A 486 -12.02 -22.01 17.50
CA ASN A 486 -12.00 -22.66 18.82
C ASN A 486 -13.38 -23.20 19.22
N VAL A 487 -14.16 -23.68 18.24
CA VAL A 487 -15.47 -24.29 18.45
C VAL A 487 -15.26 -25.75 18.83
N ALA A 488 -15.77 -26.15 20.00
CA ALA A 488 -15.85 -27.54 20.41
C ALA A 488 -17.16 -28.17 19.90
N ASP A 489 -17.14 -29.48 19.64
CA ASP A 489 -18.23 -30.30 19.08
C ASP A 489 -19.62 -29.91 19.60
N ALA A 490 -19.81 -29.85 20.91
CA ALA A 490 -21.09 -29.53 21.57
C ALA A 490 -21.66 -28.13 21.26
N ARG A 491 -20.87 -27.21 20.68
CA ARG A 491 -21.32 -25.87 20.24
C ARG A 491 -21.46 -25.76 18.72
N LEU A 492 -21.03 -26.77 17.97
CA LEU A 492 -20.96 -26.74 16.51
C LEU A 492 -22.32 -26.45 15.86
N GLY A 493 -23.35 -27.23 16.24
CA GLY A 493 -24.71 -27.07 15.72
C GLY A 493 -25.30 -25.69 15.98
N GLN A 494 -25.19 -25.18 17.22
CA GLN A 494 -25.67 -23.84 17.59
C GLN A 494 -25.06 -22.73 16.73
N HIS A 495 -23.77 -22.85 16.36
CA HIS A 495 -23.12 -21.88 15.46
C HIS A 495 -23.64 -21.98 14.02
N VAL A 496 -23.86 -23.19 13.51
CA VAL A 496 -24.38 -23.42 12.15
C VAL A 496 -25.85 -23.01 12.03
N GLU A 497 -26.72 -23.45 12.94
CA GLU A 497 -28.14 -23.09 12.99
C GLU A 497 -28.34 -21.57 13.03
N ARG A 498 -27.59 -20.88 13.91
CA ARG A 498 -27.63 -19.42 14.00
C ARG A 498 -27.06 -18.74 12.74
N GLY A 499 -26.14 -19.37 12.02
CA GLY A 499 -25.68 -18.92 10.71
C GLY A 499 -26.77 -19.03 9.65
N ILE A 500 -27.43 -20.18 9.56
CA ILE A 500 -28.51 -20.47 8.60
C ILE A 500 -29.72 -19.54 8.85
N ALA A 501 -30.11 -19.34 10.10
CA ALA A 501 -31.17 -18.39 10.49
C ALA A 501 -30.82 -16.92 10.13
N ASP A 502 -29.52 -16.60 10.02
CA ASP A 502 -29.02 -15.31 9.54
C ASP A 502 -28.87 -15.21 8.01
N GLY A 503 -29.26 -16.26 7.26
CA GLY A 503 -29.10 -16.33 5.80
C GLY A 503 -27.67 -16.60 5.34
N LEU A 504 -26.88 -17.33 6.14
CA LEU A 504 -25.49 -17.71 5.85
C LEU A 504 -25.37 -19.22 5.69
N LEU A 505 -24.61 -19.67 4.69
CA LEU A 505 -24.28 -21.09 4.48
C LEU A 505 -22.78 -21.29 4.65
N ILE A 506 -22.36 -22.47 5.13
CA ILE A 506 -20.96 -22.80 5.36
C ILE A 506 -20.22 -22.82 4.00
N SER A 507 -19.19 -21.99 3.87
CA SER A 507 -18.30 -21.93 2.70
C SER A 507 -16.98 -22.68 2.94
N CYS A 508 -16.51 -22.76 4.18
CA CYS A 508 -15.31 -23.50 4.54
C CYS A 508 -15.36 -24.03 5.99
N VAL A 509 -14.84 -25.23 6.21
CA VAL A 509 -14.53 -25.77 7.54
C VAL A 509 -13.05 -26.16 7.63
N ALA A 510 -12.47 -26.01 8.81
CA ALA A 510 -11.13 -26.49 9.15
C ALA A 510 -11.13 -27.02 10.59
N SER A 511 -10.10 -27.77 10.97
CA SER A 511 -9.90 -28.24 12.34
C SER A 511 -8.42 -28.23 12.71
N SER A 512 -8.14 -28.03 14.00
CA SER A 512 -6.83 -28.22 14.61
C SER A 512 -7.01 -28.57 16.08
N SER A 513 -6.21 -29.51 16.61
CA SER A 513 -6.27 -29.95 18.02
C SER A 513 -7.68 -30.30 18.54
N ASN A 514 -8.50 -30.92 17.69
CA ASN A 514 -9.91 -31.25 17.94
C ASN A 514 -10.82 -30.03 18.22
N LEU A 515 -10.48 -28.87 17.66
CA LEU A 515 -11.31 -27.67 17.66
C LEU A 515 -11.59 -27.21 16.22
N TRP A 516 -12.84 -26.88 15.95
CA TRP A 516 -13.31 -26.47 14.63
C TRP A 516 -13.15 -24.96 14.39
N ALA A 517 -12.86 -24.63 13.14
CA ALA A 517 -13.07 -23.33 12.55
C ALA A 517 -14.09 -23.43 11.42
N LEU A 518 -15.05 -22.51 11.40
CA LEU A 518 -16.13 -22.44 10.42
C LEU A 518 -16.18 -21.05 9.80
N ILE A 519 -16.36 -20.99 8.50
CA ILE A 519 -16.63 -19.77 7.74
C ILE A 519 -17.97 -19.96 7.04
N MET A 520 -18.88 -19.01 7.23
CA MET A 520 -20.23 -19.01 6.66
C MET A 520 -20.52 -17.67 5.99
N ASP A 521 -21.09 -17.68 4.79
CA ASP A 521 -21.44 -16.44 4.08
C ASP A 521 -22.70 -16.55 3.22
N ALA A 522 -23.21 -15.38 2.82
CA ALA A 522 -24.40 -15.23 1.98
C ALA A 522 -24.11 -15.31 0.47
N GLY A 523 -22.84 -15.51 0.04
CA GLY A 523 -22.44 -15.43 -1.37
C GLY A 523 -21.99 -16.76 -1.97
N THR A 524 -22.13 -17.87 -1.25
CA THR A 524 -21.79 -19.23 -1.69
C THR A 524 -22.45 -19.67 -3.01
N GLY A 525 -23.63 -19.14 -3.31
CA GLY A 525 -24.48 -19.61 -4.42
C GLY A 525 -25.20 -20.94 -4.13
N PHE A 526 -25.04 -21.52 -2.94
CA PHE A 526 -25.70 -22.76 -2.57
C PHE A 526 -27.19 -22.53 -2.27
N SER A 527 -28.05 -23.46 -2.66
CA SER A 527 -29.51 -23.37 -2.48
C SER A 527 -30.04 -24.16 -1.29
N SER A 528 -29.26 -25.12 -0.78
CA SER A 528 -29.54 -25.90 0.42
C SER A 528 -28.24 -26.58 0.88
N GLN A 529 -28.13 -26.89 2.16
CA GLN A 529 -26.92 -27.46 2.75
C GLN A 529 -27.27 -28.41 3.90
N VAL A 530 -26.52 -29.50 4.00
CA VAL A 530 -26.55 -30.47 5.08
C VAL A 530 -25.12 -30.71 5.58
N TYR A 531 -24.97 -31.07 6.85
CA TYR A 531 -23.67 -31.38 7.44
C TYR A 531 -23.80 -32.55 8.42
N GLU A 532 -22.70 -33.28 8.61
CA GLU A 532 -22.58 -34.31 9.63
C GLU A 532 -21.25 -34.14 10.37
N LEU A 533 -21.31 -34.14 11.70
CA LEU A 533 -20.17 -34.35 12.57
C LEU A 533 -20.16 -35.83 12.97
N SER A 534 -19.29 -36.62 12.33
CA SER A 534 -19.21 -38.06 12.53
C SER A 534 -17.93 -38.44 13.31
N PRO A 535 -17.98 -39.40 14.24
CA PRO A 535 -16.77 -39.97 14.85
C PRO A 535 -15.91 -40.74 13.84
N PHE A 536 -16.45 -41.05 12.65
CA PHE A 536 -15.72 -41.69 11.56
C PHE A 536 -15.24 -40.66 10.52
N PHE A 537 -14.02 -40.83 10.02
CA PHE A 537 -13.45 -39.98 8.99
C PHE A 537 -14.08 -40.27 7.61
N LEU A 538 -14.82 -39.30 7.05
CA LEU A 538 -15.60 -39.41 5.81
C LEU A 538 -16.61 -40.59 5.86
N HIS A 539 -17.64 -40.43 6.68
CA HIS A 539 -18.72 -41.39 6.90
C HIS A 539 -19.43 -41.79 5.58
N LYS A 540 -19.11 -43.00 5.11
CA LYS A 540 -19.46 -43.46 3.75
C LYS A 540 -20.98 -43.51 3.51
N GLU A 541 -21.74 -44.06 4.44
CA GLU A 541 -23.17 -44.34 4.24
C GLU A 541 -23.97 -43.03 4.13
N TRP A 542 -23.73 -42.08 5.03
CA TRP A 542 -24.32 -40.74 4.98
C TRP A 542 -23.95 -39.97 3.70
N ILE A 543 -22.69 -40.03 3.25
CA ILE A 543 -22.24 -39.37 2.01
C ILE A 543 -22.96 -39.94 0.78
N MET A 544 -23.13 -41.26 0.70
CA MET A 544 -23.85 -41.91 -0.41
C MET A 544 -25.32 -41.51 -0.43
N GLU A 545 -25.99 -41.53 0.74
CA GLU A 545 -27.38 -41.10 0.89
C GLU A 545 -27.58 -39.62 0.48
N GLN A 546 -26.62 -38.74 0.79
CA GLN A 546 -26.65 -37.33 0.38
C GLN A 546 -26.37 -37.14 -1.11
N TRP A 547 -25.50 -37.95 -1.72
CA TRP A 547 -25.26 -37.95 -3.17
C TRP A 547 -26.53 -38.36 -3.95
N GLU A 548 -27.24 -39.40 -3.50
CA GLU A 548 -28.54 -39.80 -4.09
C GLU A 548 -29.58 -38.67 -4.01
N LYS A 549 -29.57 -37.92 -2.90
CA LYS A 549 -30.38 -36.72 -2.71
C LYS A 549 -29.88 -35.49 -3.49
N ASN A 550 -28.85 -35.62 -4.34
CA ASN A 550 -28.23 -34.58 -5.16
C ASN A 550 -27.56 -33.43 -4.35
N TYR A 551 -27.02 -33.71 -3.16
CA TYR A 551 -26.04 -32.83 -2.51
C TYR A 551 -24.62 -33.27 -2.91
N TYR A 552 -23.68 -32.33 -3.03
CA TYR A 552 -22.26 -32.64 -3.28
C TYR A 552 -21.39 -32.10 -2.13
N ILE A 553 -20.31 -32.80 -1.76
CA ILE A 553 -19.37 -32.34 -0.74
C ILE A 553 -18.78 -31.00 -1.18
N SER A 554 -19.04 -29.96 -0.39
CA SER A 554 -18.58 -28.59 -0.59
C SER A 554 -17.42 -28.23 0.34
N SER A 555 -17.32 -28.87 1.51
CA SER A 555 -16.18 -28.72 2.42
C SER A 555 -16.06 -29.93 3.35
N VAL A 556 -14.83 -30.25 3.78
CA VAL A 556 -14.57 -31.31 4.78
C VAL A 556 -13.38 -30.91 5.65
N ALA A 557 -13.46 -31.23 6.94
CA ALA A 557 -12.33 -31.18 7.87
C ALA A 557 -12.32 -32.42 8.77
N GLY A 558 -11.14 -32.81 9.25
CA GLY A 558 -10.95 -33.96 10.13
C GLY A 558 -10.12 -33.62 11.37
N CYS A 559 -10.29 -34.41 12.42
CA CYS A 559 -9.67 -34.22 13.73
C CYS A 559 -8.60 -35.27 14.03
N ASN A 560 -7.71 -34.97 14.98
CA ASN A 560 -6.65 -35.90 15.40
C ASN A 560 -7.20 -37.14 16.10
N ASN A 561 -8.37 -37.04 16.73
CA ASN A 561 -9.12 -38.17 17.31
C ASN A 561 -9.81 -39.07 16.25
N GLY A 562 -9.74 -38.74 14.96
CA GLY A 562 -10.33 -39.53 13.87
C GLY A 562 -11.73 -39.09 13.43
N SER A 563 -12.37 -38.13 14.10
CA SER A 563 -13.68 -37.59 13.69
C SER A 563 -13.58 -36.71 12.44
N SER A 564 -14.72 -36.46 11.78
CA SER A 564 -14.80 -35.51 10.66
C SER A 564 -16.09 -34.71 10.64
N LEU A 565 -15.99 -33.48 10.13
CA LEU A 565 -17.10 -32.64 9.76
C LEU A 565 -17.18 -32.63 8.23
N VAL A 566 -18.26 -33.19 7.69
CA VAL A 566 -18.54 -33.21 6.25
C VAL A 566 -19.69 -32.26 5.96
N VAL A 567 -19.51 -31.36 4.99
CA VAL A 567 -20.55 -30.40 4.56
C VAL A 567 -20.88 -30.67 3.10
N MET A 568 -22.16 -30.91 2.81
CA MET A 568 -22.66 -31.20 1.46
C MET A 568 -23.75 -30.21 1.06
N SER A 569 -23.67 -29.68 -0.16
CA SER A 569 -24.49 -28.54 -0.62
C SER A 569 -25.15 -28.80 -1.97
N LYS A 570 -26.29 -28.13 -2.19
CA LYS A 570 -27.01 -28.01 -3.48
C LYS A 570 -26.75 -26.66 -4.11
N GLY A 571 -26.91 -26.55 -5.43
CA GLY A 571 -26.54 -25.35 -6.18
C GLY A 571 -25.05 -25.26 -6.51
N THR A 572 -24.27 -26.32 -6.23
CA THR A 572 -22.90 -26.44 -6.72
C THR A 572 -22.87 -26.61 -8.24
N GLN A 573 -21.83 -26.08 -8.89
CA GLN A 573 -21.56 -26.34 -10.32
C GLN A 573 -21.12 -27.78 -10.63
N TYR A 574 -20.86 -28.61 -9.61
CA TYR A 574 -20.37 -29.99 -9.77
C TYR A 574 -21.41 -30.91 -10.41
N THR A 575 -20.99 -31.75 -11.35
CA THR A 575 -21.86 -32.71 -12.04
C THR A 575 -21.64 -34.16 -11.58
N GLN A 576 -20.41 -34.50 -11.19
CA GLN A 576 -20.03 -35.81 -10.64
C GLN A 576 -18.92 -35.60 -9.61
N GLN A 577 -18.90 -36.43 -8.57
CA GLN A 577 -17.91 -36.36 -7.49
C GLN A 577 -17.40 -37.76 -7.13
N SER A 578 -16.18 -37.82 -6.62
CA SER A 578 -15.53 -39.06 -6.17
C SER A 578 -14.54 -38.70 -5.06
N TYR A 579 -14.59 -39.41 -3.93
CA TYR A 579 -13.63 -39.23 -2.85
C TYR A 579 -12.81 -40.50 -2.60
N LYS A 580 -11.66 -40.35 -1.95
CA LYS A 580 -10.84 -41.46 -1.49
C LYS A 580 -10.24 -41.16 -0.10
N VAL A 581 -10.38 -42.12 0.80
CA VAL A 581 -9.59 -42.21 2.04
C VAL A 581 -8.35 -43.06 1.80
N SER A 582 -7.21 -42.69 2.39
CA SER A 582 -5.91 -43.36 2.20
C SER A 582 -4.94 -43.03 3.34
N GLU A 583 -4.13 -43.99 3.80
CA GLU A 583 -3.10 -43.74 4.83
C GLU A 583 -1.85 -43.04 4.29
N SER A 584 -1.67 -43.06 2.97
CA SER A 584 -0.65 -42.29 2.24
C SER A 584 -1.32 -41.39 1.21
N PHE A 585 -0.68 -40.26 0.88
CA PHE A 585 -1.23 -39.29 -0.08
C PHE A 585 -1.49 -39.97 -1.45
N PRO A 586 -2.74 -39.99 -1.97
CA PRO A 586 -3.15 -40.93 -3.00
C PRO A 586 -2.78 -40.48 -4.44
N PHE A 587 -1.56 -39.98 -4.65
CA PHE A 587 -1.05 -39.38 -5.90
C PHE A 587 -1.40 -40.18 -7.18
N LYS A 588 -1.22 -41.51 -7.18
CA LYS A 588 -1.54 -42.38 -8.33
C LYS A 588 -3.04 -42.37 -8.71
N TRP A 589 -3.93 -42.13 -7.74
CA TRP A 589 -5.37 -42.02 -7.95
C TRP A 589 -5.76 -40.61 -8.41
N ILE A 590 -5.17 -39.55 -7.84
CA ILE A 590 -5.35 -38.16 -8.28
C ILE A 590 -4.95 -38.01 -9.76
N ASN A 591 -3.77 -38.51 -10.13
CA ASN A 591 -3.27 -38.52 -11.51
C ASN A 591 -4.08 -39.43 -12.46
N LYS A 592 -4.89 -40.36 -11.96
CA LYS A 592 -5.90 -41.05 -12.78
C LYS A 592 -7.13 -40.16 -12.96
N LYS A 593 -7.60 -39.54 -11.87
CA LYS A 593 -8.81 -38.73 -11.83
C LYS A 593 -8.72 -37.42 -12.63
N TRP A 594 -7.56 -36.75 -12.67
CA TRP A 594 -7.33 -35.62 -13.58
C TRP A 594 -7.48 -36.01 -15.06
N ARG A 595 -6.94 -37.17 -15.47
CA ARG A 595 -7.14 -37.71 -16.84
C ARG A 595 -8.58 -38.13 -17.12
N GLU A 596 -9.37 -38.40 -16.08
CA GLU A 596 -10.82 -38.58 -16.13
C GLU A 596 -11.60 -37.24 -16.03
N GLY A 597 -10.93 -36.08 -16.02
CA GLY A 597 -11.55 -34.74 -15.95
C GLY A 597 -12.06 -34.31 -14.57
N PHE A 598 -11.78 -35.08 -13.52
CA PHE A 598 -12.06 -34.70 -12.14
C PHE A 598 -10.92 -33.83 -11.60
N HIS A 599 -11.24 -32.78 -10.85
CA HIS A 599 -10.30 -31.86 -10.23
C HIS A 599 -10.42 -31.94 -8.71
N VAL A 600 -9.34 -31.75 -7.96
CA VAL A 600 -9.39 -31.73 -6.49
C VAL A 600 -10.20 -30.52 -6.03
N THR A 601 -11.29 -30.75 -5.29
CA THR A 601 -12.19 -29.70 -4.80
C THR A 601 -12.18 -29.55 -3.28
N SER A 602 -11.76 -30.58 -2.54
CA SER A 602 -11.54 -30.48 -1.10
C SER A 602 -10.58 -31.56 -0.63
N MET A 603 -9.85 -31.30 0.46
CA MET A 603 -8.99 -32.28 1.11
C MET A 603 -8.95 -32.05 2.62
N ALA A 604 -8.84 -33.14 3.37
CA ALA A 604 -8.69 -33.12 4.83
C ALA A 604 -7.77 -34.26 5.28
N THR A 605 -7.30 -34.18 6.52
CA THR A 605 -6.63 -35.27 7.23
C THR A 605 -7.34 -35.56 8.56
N ALA A 606 -7.21 -36.79 9.06
CA ALA A 606 -7.59 -37.16 10.42
C ALA A 606 -6.63 -38.23 10.95
N GLY A 607 -5.78 -37.84 11.89
CA GLY A 607 -4.58 -38.61 12.24
C GLY A 607 -3.67 -38.76 11.01
N SER A 608 -3.24 -39.99 10.73
CA SER A 608 -2.43 -40.33 9.54
C SER A 608 -3.22 -40.39 8.23
N ARG A 609 -4.56 -40.39 8.25
CA ARG A 609 -5.39 -40.66 7.06
C ARG A 609 -5.67 -39.38 6.28
N TRP A 610 -5.46 -39.44 4.98
CA TRP A 610 -5.86 -38.45 3.98
C TRP A 610 -7.25 -38.75 3.43
N GLY A 611 -8.07 -37.72 3.28
CA GLY A 611 -9.36 -37.74 2.60
C GLY A 611 -9.35 -36.73 1.46
N ILE A 612 -9.34 -37.19 0.22
CA ILE A 612 -9.30 -36.34 -0.98
C ILE A 612 -10.64 -36.42 -1.70
N VAL A 613 -11.25 -35.27 -1.99
CA VAL A 613 -12.51 -35.14 -2.75
C VAL A 613 -12.21 -34.50 -4.10
N MET A 614 -12.63 -35.16 -5.19
CA MET A 614 -12.45 -34.66 -6.55
C MET A 614 -13.80 -34.58 -7.28
N SER A 615 -14.03 -33.50 -8.02
CA SER A 615 -15.30 -33.23 -8.71
C SER A 615 -15.08 -32.85 -10.19
N ARG A 616 -16.05 -33.20 -11.05
CA ARG A 616 -16.15 -32.70 -12.44
C ARG A 616 -16.89 -31.36 -12.48
N ASN A 617 -16.60 -30.56 -13.49
CA ASN A 617 -17.12 -29.19 -13.68
C ASN A 617 -16.82 -28.25 -12.48
N ALA A 618 -15.61 -28.31 -11.94
CA ALA A 618 -15.20 -27.55 -10.76
C ALA A 618 -14.78 -26.09 -11.02
N GLY A 619 -14.81 -25.63 -12.28
CA GLY A 619 -14.46 -24.25 -12.66
C GLY A 619 -12.96 -23.90 -12.63
N PHE A 620 -12.08 -24.87 -12.34
CA PHE A 620 -10.62 -24.71 -12.45
C PHE A 620 -10.15 -24.97 -13.89
N SER A 621 -9.16 -24.20 -14.37
CA SER A 621 -8.47 -24.47 -15.64
C SER A 621 -7.26 -25.41 -15.46
N ASP A 622 -6.53 -25.21 -14.37
CA ASP A 622 -5.26 -25.86 -14.07
C ASP A 622 -5.18 -26.17 -12.56
N GLN A 623 -4.41 -27.19 -12.18
CA GLN A 623 -4.04 -27.47 -10.80
C GLN A 623 -2.56 -27.84 -10.73
N VAL A 624 -1.85 -27.34 -9.72
CA VAL A 624 -0.42 -27.59 -9.50
C VAL A 624 -0.24 -28.15 -8.09
N GLU A 625 0.40 -29.32 -7.97
CA GLU A 625 0.86 -29.84 -6.69
C GLU A 625 2.27 -29.28 -6.39
N PRO A 626 2.58 -28.92 -5.12
CA PRO A 626 3.96 -28.67 -4.72
C PRO A 626 4.76 -29.98 -4.73
N TYR A 627 6.02 -29.88 -5.16
CA TYR A 627 7.01 -30.98 -5.16
C TYR A 627 7.62 -31.20 -3.78
#